data_AF-A0A530QQQ9-F1
#
_entry.id   AF-A0A530QQQ9-F1
#
_cell.length_a   1.000
_cell.length_b   1.000
_cell.length_c   1.000
_cell.angle_alpha   90.00
_cell.angle_beta   90.00
_cell.angle_gamma   90.00
#
_symmetry.space_group_name_H-M   'P 1'
#
loop_
_entity.id
_entity.type
_entity.pdbx_description
1 polymer ?
#
loop_
_entity_poly.entity_id
_entity_poly.type
_entity_poly.pdbx_seq_one_letter_code
_entity_poly.pdbx_strand_id
1 'polypeptide(L)'
;LEHGAEEHQRAERRYLNRNPKARLYAGLGDFSIFRLEPERASLNGGFGKAYLLDRADLIIAGPIVEDLAAGEQSALDHMNADHLDAIAVYALHFARAEGDGWVATGFDAEGMDLAAGDSVCRVFFPEPLKAARDLRTVLVDMAKTGRAAGYSQGR
;
A
#
# COMPACT_ATOMS: atom_id res chain seq x y z
N LEU A 1 7.22 17.43 -8.87
CA LEU A 1 8.21 16.52 -9.49
C LEU A 1 8.34 16.92 -10.95
N GLU A 2 9.55 16.91 -11.51
CA GLU A 2 9.74 17.30 -12.91
C GLU A 2 9.08 16.29 -13.85
N HIS A 3 8.29 16.77 -14.81
CA HIS A 3 7.56 15.89 -15.73
C HIS A 3 8.53 15.06 -16.57
N GLY A 4 8.26 13.76 -16.70
CA GLY A 4 9.11 12.82 -17.43
C GLY A 4 10.30 12.25 -16.64
N ALA A 5 10.65 12.81 -15.48
CA ALA A 5 11.66 12.21 -14.60
C ALA A 5 11.20 10.86 -14.04
N GLU A 6 12.15 9.98 -13.66
CA GLU A 6 11.84 8.65 -13.12
C GLU A 6 10.97 8.72 -11.86
N GLU A 7 11.24 9.68 -10.97
CA GLU A 7 10.44 9.88 -9.76
C GLU A 7 9.02 10.36 -10.07
N HIS A 8 8.84 11.17 -11.12
CA HIS A 8 7.52 11.58 -11.58
C HIS A 8 6.74 10.38 -12.11
N GLN A 9 7.34 9.57 -12.99
CA GLN A 9 6.68 8.39 -13.55
C GLN A 9 6.29 7.38 -12.45
N ARG A 10 7.18 7.17 -11.46
CA ARG A 10 6.90 6.32 -10.30
C ARG A 10 5.74 6.89 -9.46
N ALA A 11 5.76 8.18 -9.17
CA ALA A 11 4.71 8.82 -8.38
C ALA A 11 3.37 8.81 -9.11
N GLU A 12 3.36 9.07 -10.42
CA GLU A 12 2.18 9.02 -11.28
C GLU A 12 1.56 7.63 -11.31
N ARG A 13 2.37 6.60 -11.57
CA ARG A 13 1.95 5.19 -11.54
C ARG A 13 1.25 4.86 -10.22
N ARG A 14 1.91 5.13 -9.07
CA ARG A 14 1.33 4.85 -7.75
C ARG A 14 0.07 5.67 -7.49
N TYR A 15 0.07 6.95 -7.87
CA TYR A 15 -1.08 7.81 -7.71
C TYR A 15 -2.30 7.30 -8.49
N LEU A 16 -2.10 6.86 -9.74
CA LEU A 16 -3.15 6.33 -10.62
C LEU A 16 -3.62 4.92 -10.24
N ASN A 17 -2.75 4.09 -9.66
CA ASN A 17 -3.16 2.80 -9.10
C ASN A 17 -4.16 2.99 -7.94
N ARG A 18 -3.91 3.98 -7.08
CA ARG A 18 -4.80 4.32 -5.97
C ARG A 18 -6.01 5.15 -6.39
N ASN A 19 -5.87 6.00 -7.41
CA ASN A 19 -6.91 6.92 -7.87
C ASN A 19 -7.21 6.70 -9.36
N PRO A 20 -7.87 5.60 -9.75
CA PRO A 20 -8.04 5.24 -11.15
C PRO A 20 -8.84 6.26 -11.96
N LYS A 21 -9.78 6.97 -11.32
CA LYS A 21 -10.57 8.06 -11.92
C LYS A 21 -9.68 9.25 -12.34
N ALA A 22 -8.50 9.40 -11.73
CA ALA A 22 -7.59 10.50 -12.04
C ALA A 22 -6.88 10.37 -13.40
N ARG A 23 -6.96 9.20 -14.06
CA ARG A 23 -6.46 9.03 -15.44
C ARG A 23 -7.10 9.99 -16.44
N LEU A 24 -8.32 10.44 -16.15
CA LEU A 24 -9.03 11.44 -16.96
C LEU A 24 -8.36 12.83 -16.91
N TYR A 25 -7.56 13.09 -15.87
CA TYR A 25 -6.94 14.40 -15.61
C TYR A 25 -5.43 14.38 -15.70
N ALA A 26 -4.77 13.26 -15.41
CA ALA A 26 -3.31 13.18 -15.29
C ALA A 26 -2.55 13.58 -16.58
N GLY A 27 -3.16 13.39 -17.75
CA GLY A 27 -2.60 13.81 -19.03
C GLY A 27 -2.87 15.27 -19.42
N LEU A 28 -3.61 16.04 -18.61
CA LEU A 28 -3.87 17.44 -18.86
C LEU A 28 -2.62 18.27 -18.50
N GLY A 29 -2.29 19.28 -19.32
CA GLY A 29 -1.07 20.08 -19.15
C GLY A 29 -1.03 20.95 -17.90
N ASP A 30 -2.16 21.12 -17.21
CA ASP A 30 -2.30 21.82 -15.93
C ASP A 30 -2.32 20.87 -14.73
N PHE A 31 -2.30 19.55 -14.95
CA PHE A 31 -2.14 18.57 -13.88
C PHE A 31 -0.68 18.49 -13.44
N SER A 32 -0.43 18.37 -12.13
CA SER A 32 0.92 18.29 -11.60
C SER A 32 0.98 17.39 -10.36
N ILE A 33 2.04 16.58 -10.28
CA ILE A 33 2.30 15.73 -9.13
C ILE A 33 3.33 16.40 -8.23
N PHE A 34 2.92 16.62 -6.98
CA PHE A 34 3.76 17.13 -5.91
C PHE A 34 4.12 16.00 -4.94
N ARG A 35 5.37 16.02 -4.47
CA ARG A 35 5.83 15.17 -3.37
C ARG A 35 5.97 16.05 -2.15
N LEU A 36 5.29 15.69 -1.07
CA LEU A 36 5.53 16.28 0.24
C LEU A 36 6.83 15.67 0.81
N GLU A 37 7.79 16.51 1.19
CA GLU A 37 8.98 16.09 1.91
C GLU A 37 8.81 16.43 3.39
N PRO A 38 8.39 15.46 4.24
CA PRO A 38 8.11 15.74 5.63
C PRO A 38 9.41 16.04 6.41
N GLU A 39 9.41 17.14 7.13
CA GLU A 39 10.50 17.49 8.06
C GLU A 39 10.16 17.12 9.51
N ARG A 40 8.89 17.29 9.88
CA ARG A 40 8.36 17.08 11.23
C ARG A 40 6.85 16.87 11.18
N ALA A 41 6.31 16.20 12.18
CA ALA A 41 4.86 16.15 12.41
C ALA A 41 4.53 16.35 13.89
N SER A 42 3.32 16.83 14.15
CA SER A 42 2.73 16.89 15.49
C SER A 42 1.61 15.86 15.56
N LEU A 43 1.79 14.82 16.36
CA LEU A 43 0.80 13.77 16.55
C LEU A 43 0.06 13.99 17.87
N ASN A 44 -1.24 14.26 17.79
CA ASN A 44 -2.15 14.22 18.93
C ASN A 44 -2.81 12.83 19.01
N GLY A 45 -2.41 12.03 20.00
CA GLY A 45 -2.94 10.69 20.25
C GLY A 45 -4.10 10.65 21.25
N GLY A 46 -4.74 11.79 21.53
CA GLY A 46 -5.77 11.93 22.56
C GLY A 46 -5.26 12.52 23.87
N PHE A 47 -6.05 12.37 24.94
CA PHE A 47 -5.84 13.07 26.21
C PHE A 47 -4.44 12.82 26.79
N GLY A 48 -3.65 13.90 26.93
CA GLY A 48 -2.30 13.86 27.49
C GLY A 48 -1.23 13.19 26.62
N LYS A 49 -1.53 12.85 25.35
CA LYS A 49 -0.63 12.16 24.43
C LYS A 49 -0.32 13.04 23.23
N ALA A 50 0.76 13.81 23.32
CA ALA A 50 1.27 14.63 22.22
C ALA A 50 2.72 14.24 21.92
N TYR A 51 3.02 13.99 20.65
CA TYR A 51 4.34 13.59 20.18
C TYR A 51 4.80 14.56 19.09
N LEU A 52 6.05 15.00 19.19
CA LEU A 52 6.73 15.67 18.09
C LEU A 52 7.52 14.59 17.36
N LEU A 53 7.14 14.33 16.12
CA LEU A 53 7.78 13.36 15.25
C LEU A 53 8.77 14.07 14.35
N ASP A 54 9.93 13.47 14.15
CA ASP A 54 10.89 13.91 13.15
C ASP A 54 10.67 13.19 11.80
N ARG A 55 11.51 13.49 10.83
CA ARG A 55 11.44 12.87 9.51
C ARG A 55 11.62 11.35 9.54
N ALA A 56 12.52 10.83 10.38
CA ALA A 56 12.82 9.40 10.44
C ALA A 56 11.65 8.61 11.03
N ASP A 57 10.83 9.23 11.88
CA ASP A 57 9.58 8.65 12.38
C ASP A 57 8.48 8.52 11.31
N LEU A 58 8.60 9.26 10.19
CA LEU A 58 7.54 9.41 9.18
C LEU A 58 7.81 8.67 7.88
N ILE A 59 9.05 8.25 7.64
CA ILE A 59 9.46 7.66 6.37
C ILE A 59 10.05 6.27 6.57
N ILE A 60 9.67 5.36 5.68
CA ILE A 60 10.41 4.12 5.48
C ILE A 60 11.69 4.50 4.75
N ALA A 61 12.84 4.23 5.36
CA ALA A 61 14.16 4.54 4.81
C ALA A 61 14.93 3.26 4.47
N GLY A 62 15.91 3.40 3.57
CA GLY A 62 16.84 2.33 3.22
C GLY A 62 16.67 1.78 1.81
N PRO A 63 17.60 0.90 1.37
CA PRO A 63 17.67 0.40 0.00
C PRO A 63 16.41 -0.37 -0.42
N ILE A 64 15.70 -0.95 0.54
CA ILE A 64 14.48 -1.72 0.29
C ILE A 64 13.39 -0.91 -0.42
N VAL A 65 13.35 0.42 -0.23
CA VAL A 65 12.36 1.29 -0.87
C VAL A 65 12.51 1.26 -2.38
N GLU A 66 13.74 1.35 -2.87
CA GLU A 66 14.02 1.32 -4.31
C GLU A 66 13.99 -0.11 -4.86
N ASP A 67 14.48 -1.10 -4.09
CA ASP A 67 14.38 -2.51 -4.47
C ASP A 67 12.93 -2.97 -4.67
N LEU A 68 12.02 -2.55 -3.78
CA LEU A 68 10.58 -2.82 -3.92
C LEU A 68 9.99 -2.02 -5.09
N ALA A 69 10.35 -0.75 -5.25
CA ALA A 69 9.80 0.11 -6.29
C ALA A 69 10.02 -0.45 -7.71
N ALA A 70 11.15 -1.12 -7.93
CA ALA A 70 11.51 -1.75 -9.19
C ALA A 70 10.58 -2.92 -9.57
N GLY A 71 10.12 -3.71 -8.60
CA GLY A 71 9.26 -4.89 -8.83
C GLY A 71 7.78 -4.69 -8.50
N GLU A 72 7.42 -3.57 -7.86
CA GLU A 72 6.08 -3.35 -7.30
C GLU A 72 4.97 -3.53 -8.32
N GLN A 73 5.07 -2.89 -9.49
CA GLN A 73 3.97 -2.90 -10.46
C GLN A 73 3.67 -4.31 -10.95
N SER A 74 4.71 -5.09 -11.28
CA SER A 74 4.53 -6.49 -11.69
C SER A 74 3.90 -7.35 -10.58
N ALA A 75 4.22 -7.07 -9.30
CA ALA A 75 3.61 -7.77 -8.19
C ALA A 75 2.12 -7.39 -8.04
N LEU A 76 1.77 -6.11 -8.18
CA LEU A 76 0.38 -5.65 -8.17
C LEU A 76 -0.43 -6.28 -9.31
N ASP A 77 0.11 -6.26 -10.53
CA ASP A 77 -0.56 -6.81 -11.71
C ASP A 77 -0.84 -8.31 -11.54
N HIS A 78 0.17 -9.07 -11.08
CA HIS A 78 -0.01 -10.50 -10.80
C HIS A 78 -1.05 -10.76 -9.70
N MET A 79 -1.00 -10.01 -8.59
CA MET A 79 -1.96 -10.18 -7.50
C MET A 79 -3.39 -9.87 -7.94
N ASN A 80 -3.58 -8.80 -8.69
CA ASN A 80 -4.90 -8.37 -9.16
C ASN A 80 -5.45 -9.25 -10.30
N ALA A 81 -4.58 -9.88 -11.09
CA ALA A 81 -5.00 -10.80 -12.14
C ALA A 81 -5.35 -12.19 -11.59
N ASP A 82 -4.53 -12.73 -10.69
CA ASP A 82 -4.55 -14.15 -10.36
C ASP A 82 -5.02 -14.46 -8.92
N HIS A 83 -5.05 -13.48 -8.01
CA HIS A 83 -5.20 -13.71 -6.56
C HIS A 83 -6.21 -12.79 -5.87
N LEU A 84 -7.30 -12.41 -6.54
CA LEU A 84 -8.38 -11.60 -5.95
C LEU A 84 -8.99 -12.25 -4.70
N ASP A 85 -9.02 -13.59 -4.64
CA ASP A 85 -9.50 -14.35 -3.48
C ASP A 85 -8.59 -14.15 -2.25
N ALA A 86 -7.26 -14.12 -2.46
CA ALA A 86 -6.30 -13.81 -1.39
C ALA A 86 -6.42 -12.35 -0.95
N ILE A 87 -6.63 -11.42 -1.89
CA ILE A 87 -6.83 -10.00 -1.58
C ILE A 87 -8.06 -9.80 -0.68
N ALA A 88 -9.18 -10.47 -0.99
CA ALA A 88 -10.37 -10.43 -0.15
C ALA A 88 -10.11 -10.96 1.27
N VAL A 89 -9.30 -12.03 1.40
CA VAL A 89 -8.87 -12.54 2.71
C VAL A 89 -8.06 -11.49 3.48
N TYR A 90 -7.16 -10.76 2.80
CA TYR A 90 -6.37 -9.71 3.44
C TYR A 90 -7.25 -8.58 3.99
N ALA A 91 -8.14 -8.06 3.16
CA ALA A 91 -9.09 -7.00 3.52
C ALA A 91 -9.94 -7.40 4.72
N LEU A 92 -10.58 -8.57 4.67
CA LEU A 92 -11.48 -9.04 5.72
C LEU A 92 -10.74 -9.36 7.02
N HIS A 93 -9.68 -10.15 6.97
CA HIS A 93 -9.05 -10.68 8.17
C HIS A 93 -8.16 -9.65 8.87
N PHE A 94 -7.32 -8.94 8.11
CA PHE A 94 -6.28 -8.08 8.67
C PHE A 94 -6.68 -6.62 8.75
N ALA A 95 -7.50 -6.12 7.82
CA ALA A 95 -8.00 -4.75 7.86
C ALA A 95 -9.43 -4.63 8.44
N ARG A 96 -10.11 -5.76 8.71
CA ARG A 96 -11.53 -5.79 9.13
C ARG A 96 -12.44 -5.03 8.16
N ALA A 97 -12.05 -4.99 6.90
CA ALA A 97 -12.79 -4.31 5.85
C ALA A 97 -13.84 -5.27 5.28
N GLU A 98 -15.07 -4.80 5.19
CA GLU A 98 -16.19 -5.55 4.63
C GLU A 98 -16.36 -5.25 3.13
N GLY A 99 -17.16 -6.06 2.45
CA GLY A 99 -17.43 -5.92 1.02
C GLY A 99 -16.51 -6.76 0.13
N ASP A 100 -16.76 -6.66 -1.16
CA ASP A 100 -16.10 -7.42 -2.23
C ASP A 100 -15.41 -6.48 -3.24
N GLY A 101 -14.80 -7.07 -4.28
CA GLY A 101 -14.16 -6.29 -5.34
C GLY A 101 -12.86 -5.59 -4.93
N TRP A 102 -12.23 -6.04 -3.85
CA TRP A 102 -10.94 -5.51 -3.40
C TRP A 102 -9.81 -5.79 -4.40
N VAL A 103 -9.03 -4.77 -4.69
CA VAL A 103 -7.79 -4.83 -5.48
C VAL A 103 -6.62 -4.24 -4.69
N ALA A 104 -5.42 -4.74 -4.94
CA ALA A 104 -4.20 -4.16 -4.42
C ALA A 104 -3.79 -2.93 -5.25
N THR A 105 -3.44 -1.84 -4.57
CA THR A 105 -3.10 -0.54 -5.20
C THR A 105 -1.67 -0.10 -4.95
N GLY A 106 -1.00 -0.70 -3.95
CA GLY A 106 0.40 -0.42 -3.65
C GLY A 106 0.98 -1.41 -2.65
N PHE A 107 2.30 -1.57 -2.72
CA PHE A 107 3.13 -2.23 -1.72
C PHE A 107 4.21 -1.27 -1.22
N ASP A 108 4.60 -1.45 0.03
CA ASP A 108 5.85 -0.91 0.58
C ASP A 108 6.43 -1.91 1.59
N ALA A 109 7.49 -1.53 2.29
CA ALA A 109 8.16 -2.45 3.20
C ALA A 109 7.30 -2.88 4.39
N GLU A 110 6.27 -2.11 4.76
CA GLU A 110 5.46 -2.38 5.95
C GLU A 110 4.11 -3.00 5.63
N GLY A 111 3.68 -3.00 4.36
CA GLY A 111 2.39 -3.56 4.02
C GLY A 111 1.92 -3.34 2.59
N MET A 112 0.60 -3.42 2.44
CA MET A 112 -0.11 -3.20 1.20
C MET A 112 -1.33 -2.29 1.39
N ASP A 113 -1.66 -1.54 0.34
CA ASP A 113 -2.88 -0.73 0.26
C ASP A 113 -3.90 -1.42 -0.64
N LEU A 114 -5.14 -1.54 -0.17
CA LEU A 114 -6.26 -2.13 -0.91
C LEU A 114 -7.36 -1.10 -1.15
N ALA A 115 -8.09 -1.27 -2.25
CA ALA A 115 -9.26 -0.45 -2.59
C ALA A 115 -10.41 -1.29 -3.15
N ALA A 116 -11.64 -0.87 -2.85
CA ALA A 116 -12.88 -1.40 -3.41
C ALA A 116 -13.85 -0.22 -3.63
N GLY A 117 -13.99 0.23 -4.88
CA GLY A 117 -14.73 1.46 -5.18
C GLY A 117 -14.10 2.67 -4.50
N ASP A 118 -14.86 3.36 -3.64
CA ASP A 118 -14.37 4.50 -2.85
C ASP A 118 -13.85 4.07 -1.46
N SER A 119 -13.98 2.79 -1.09
CA SER A 119 -13.42 2.23 0.15
C SER A 119 -11.94 1.91 -0.03
N VAL A 120 -11.15 2.23 0.99
CA VAL A 120 -9.71 1.92 1.02
C VAL A 120 -9.33 1.36 2.39
N CYS A 121 -8.35 0.46 2.43
CA CYS A 121 -7.79 0.01 3.69
C CYS A 121 -6.30 -0.31 3.57
N ARG A 122 -5.59 -0.17 4.70
CA ARG A 122 -4.19 -0.53 4.86
C ARG A 122 -4.11 -1.90 5.54
N VAL A 123 -3.32 -2.82 4.98
CA VAL A 123 -2.98 -4.09 5.61
C VAL A 123 -1.49 -4.09 5.91
N PHE A 124 -1.14 -4.15 7.19
CA PHE A 124 0.25 -4.25 7.64
C PHE A 124 0.75 -5.69 7.56
N PHE A 125 2.01 -5.85 7.18
CA PHE A 125 2.72 -7.12 7.35
C PHE A 125 2.99 -7.37 8.84
N PRO A 126 3.14 -8.64 9.26
CA PRO A 126 3.48 -8.96 10.66
C PRO A 126 4.78 -8.30 11.14
N GLU A 127 5.74 -8.18 10.23
CA GLU A 127 6.98 -7.42 10.40
C GLU A 127 7.32 -6.70 9.09
N PRO A 128 8.04 -5.56 9.13
CA PRO A 128 8.57 -4.94 7.94
C PRO A 128 9.47 -5.90 7.15
N LEU A 129 9.35 -5.86 5.82
CA LEU A 129 10.20 -6.62 4.92
C LEU A 129 11.67 -6.23 5.12
N LYS A 130 12.55 -7.23 5.07
CA LYS A 130 14.01 -7.03 5.13
C LYS A 130 14.62 -6.94 3.74
N ALA A 131 14.00 -7.60 2.76
CA ALA A 131 14.34 -7.49 1.34
C ALA A 131 13.09 -7.60 0.46
N ALA A 132 13.12 -6.99 -0.73
CA ALA A 132 12.00 -7.02 -1.68
C ALA A 132 11.56 -8.45 -2.07
N ARG A 133 12.51 -9.39 -2.15
CA ARG A 133 12.24 -10.80 -2.46
C ARG A 133 11.36 -11.51 -1.41
N ASP A 134 11.27 -10.97 -0.20
CA ASP A 134 10.52 -11.58 0.90
C ASP A 134 9.00 -11.35 0.76
N LEU A 135 8.58 -10.37 -0.05
CA LEU A 135 7.18 -9.99 -0.27
C LEU A 135 6.29 -11.21 -0.55
N ARG A 136 6.68 -12.04 -1.52
CA ARG A 136 5.90 -13.22 -1.91
C ARG A 136 5.67 -14.18 -0.75
N THR A 137 6.71 -14.48 0.02
CA THR A 137 6.63 -15.40 1.16
C THR A 137 5.66 -14.86 2.21
N VAL A 138 5.78 -13.57 2.55
CA VAL A 138 4.89 -12.90 3.52
C VAL A 138 3.43 -12.95 3.06
N LEU A 139 3.15 -12.62 1.80
CA LEU A 139 1.79 -12.66 1.25
C LEU A 139 1.18 -14.07 1.33
N VAL A 140 1.96 -15.10 0.99
CA VAL A 140 1.51 -16.50 1.05
C VAL A 140 1.16 -16.91 2.49
N ASP A 141 2.00 -16.56 3.46
CA ASP A 141 1.78 -16.95 4.85
C ASP A 141 0.63 -16.17 5.50
N MET A 142 0.46 -14.89 5.15
CA MET A 142 -0.72 -14.12 5.53
C MET A 142 -2.00 -14.73 4.95
N ALA A 143 -1.99 -15.18 3.69
CA ALA A 143 -3.17 -15.78 3.06
C ALA A 143 -3.57 -17.09 3.75
N LYS A 144 -2.59 -17.94 4.09
CA LYS A 144 -2.82 -19.16 4.89
C LYS A 144 -3.45 -18.82 6.25
N THR A 145 -2.89 -17.82 6.95
CA THR A 145 -3.35 -17.38 8.26
C THR A 145 -4.80 -16.89 8.21
N GLY A 146 -5.10 -15.97 7.28
CA GLY A 146 -6.44 -15.41 7.14
C GLY A 146 -7.48 -16.47 6.76
N ARG A 147 -7.14 -17.40 5.84
CA ARG A 147 -8.02 -18.52 5.47
C ARG A 147 -8.30 -19.44 6.66
N ALA A 148 -7.27 -19.83 7.43
CA ALA A 148 -7.44 -20.69 8.61
C ALA A 148 -8.37 -20.07 9.66
N ALA A 149 -8.26 -18.75 9.88
CA ALA A 149 -9.15 -18.04 10.79
C ALA A 149 -10.60 -17.98 10.30
N GLY A 150 -10.83 -17.77 9.00
CA GLY A 150 -12.18 -17.82 8.42
C GLY A 150 -12.89 -19.16 8.63
N TYR A 151 -12.15 -20.27 8.52
CA TYR A 151 -12.70 -21.62 8.80
C TYR A 151 -13.09 -21.84 10.28
N SER A 152 -12.49 -21.09 11.21
CA SER A 152 -12.82 -21.19 12.65
C SER A 152 -14.05 -20.38 13.07
N GLN A 153 -14.44 -19.34 12.33
CA GLN A 153 -15.61 -18.51 12.64
C GLN A 153 -16.92 -19.04 12.04
N GLY A 154 -16.84 -19.95 11.07
CA GLY A 154 -18.00 -20.62 10.46
C GLY A 154 -18.41 -21.93 11.13
N ARG A 155 -17.93 -22.21 12.35
CA ARG A 155 -18.23 -23.44 13.10
C ARG A 155 -18.94 -23.12 14.42
#